data_AF-A0A7C3ZG18-F1
#
_entry.id   AF-A0A7C3ZG18-F1
#
_cell.length_a   1.000
_cell.length_b   1.000
_cell.length_c   1.000
_cell.angle_alpha   90.00
_cell.angle_beta   90.00
_cell.angle_gamma   90.00
#
_symmetry.space_group_name_H-M   'P 1'
#
loop_
_entity.id
_entity.type
_entity.pdbx_description
1 polymer ?
#
loop_
_entity_poly.entity_id
_entity_poly.type
_entity_poly.pdbx_seq_one_letter_code
_entity_poly.pdbx_strand_id
1 'polypeptide(L)'
;MQEQRNIQQQRPRRWGIVATKTLGLAGGTAVLVLSWLGVTGKWGHAVGEQQPQATTAQMSQGQNLAEIELNIGVVQRFGQKPTDKLLLKPRTPGAKLLLNFEGGDGQPLSLEVPELELSIESKPLETSVMAERLVLSAHRSFENAENNAQEWLKKGLPVEIAQPGRWQVWAKRDVYSTPLLRRLLLMSLQARGEESAFMETDLMEKEPVVSWTIDGYRYHRKVLGISASEGMISVARGKDDRQPNRYPGTLRVQPNAYGSYTLVNKVDLETYLRGVVPHEVGMDPPTASLEAQAILARTYVLKNLHRFDVDGYDLCADTHCQVYKGGDTWDPADRAIAATAGQVLTYNNELVDAVYYSTSGGITAAYEDVWNGIPRPYLRPVLDAAQNVWDLSRDNLADEANFRRFIGMNNGFNEEKTDLFRWRETSSIAEMNQRLKEYLRDKNHPLANFQTIKSLKVANRSAAGRVLQLVVTTDVGTLELEKDEILQGFYAPLSTLFYLEPIYGADQKKLEGYAFVGGGFGHGVGFSQLGSHKLAKLGWTTDRILKFYYPGTEIQPLSSTITLTGKATQPPPSRK
;
A
#
# COMPACT_ATOMS: atom_id res chain seq x y z
N MET A 1 18.51 4.76 -3.21
CA MET A 1 18.71 3.28 -3.08
C MET A 1 18.96 2.82 -1.65
N GLN A 2 19.90 3.41 -0.88
CA GLN A 2 20.13 3.04 0.53
C GLN A 2 18.93 3.40 1.45
N GLU A 3 18.21 4.47 1.12
CA GLU A 3 16.99 4.89 1.82
C GLU A 3 15.80 3.92 1.60
N GLN A 4 15.69 3.29 0.42
CA GLN A 4 14.67 2.27 0.13
C GLN A 4 15.02 0.89 0.73
N ARG A 5 16.30 0.52 0.82
CA ARG A 5 16.75 -0.65 1.62
C ARG A 5 16.42 -0.49 3.11
N ASN A 6 16.50 0.74 3.63
CA ASN A 6 16.18 1.04 5.04
C ASN A 6 14.67 0.97 5.36
N ILE A 7 13.78 1.10 4.38
CA ILE A 7 12.31 1.04 4.62
C ILE A 7 11.86 -0.38 5.01
N GLN A 8 12.47 -1.43 4.44
CA GLN A 8 12.22 -2.81 4.89
C GLN A 8 12.73 -3.08 6.33
N GLN A 9 13.58 -2.21 6.89
CA GLN A 9 14.18 -2.37 8.22
C GLN A 9 13.53 -1.52 9.32
N GLN A 10 12.47 -0.76 9.02
CA GLN A 10 11.81 0.09 10.02
C GLN A 10 10.94 -0.75 10.98
N ARG A 11 11.46 -0.96 12.20
CA ARG A 11 10.77 -1.64 13.31
C ARG A 11 9.66 -0.78 13.91
N PRO A 12 8.42 -1.28 14.08
CA PRO A 12 7.56 -0.83 15.16
C PRO A 12 7.92 -1.63 16.43
N ARG A 13 8.66 -1.02 17.35
CA ARG A 13 8.73 -1.55 18.73
C ARG A 13 7.42 -1.22 19.44
N ARG A 14 6.62 -2.24 19.76
CA ARG A 14 5.53 -2.13 20.74
C ARG A 14 5.75 -3.08 21.92
N TRP A 15 5.13 -2.68 23.01
CA TRP A 15 5.47 -2.91 24.40
C TRP A 15 5.14 -4.32 24.89
N GLY A 16 5.88 -4.77 25.92
CA GLY A 16 5.74 -6.10 26.52
C GLY A 16 4.38 -6.30 27.16
N ILE A 17 3.69 -7.37 26.75
CA ILE A 17 2.52 -7.89 27.44
C ILE A 17 3.03 -8.69 28.65
N VAL A 18 2.72 -8.21 29.85
CA VAL A 18 2.92 -8.97 31.09
C VAL A 18 1.87 -10.08 31.13
N ALA A 19 2.30 -11.33 31.01
CA ALA A 19 1.44 -12.49 31.15
C ALA A 19 1.10 -12.74 32.63
N THR A 20 -0.13 -12.45 33.04
CA THR A 20 -0.64 -12.83 34.35
C THR A 20 -1.15 -14.28 34.32
N LYS A 21 -0.54 -15.15 35.12
CA LYS A 21 -0.99 -16.52 35.41
C LYS A 21 -2.45 -16.52 35.89
N THR A 22 -3.30 -17.32 35.26
CA THR A 22 -4.59 -17.72 35.83
C THR A 22 -4.54 -19.19 36.24
N LEU A 23 -4.81 -19.43 37.52
CA LEU A 23 -4.99 -20.75 38.13
C LEU A 23 -6.23 -21.43 37.54
N GLY A 24 -6.14 -22.75 37.33
CA GLY A 24 -7.26 -23.58 36.94
C GLY A 24 -8.27 -23.79 38.06
N LEU A 25 -9.53 -24.01 37.66
CA LEU A 25 -10.53 -24.74 38.43
C LEU A 25 -11.43 -25.50 37.45
N ALA A 26 -11.87 -26.67 37.91
CA ALA A 26 -12.40 -27.77 37.13
C ALA A 26 -13.92 -27.71 36.86
N GLY A 27 -14.33 -28.45 35.83
CA GLY A 27 -15.53 -29.31 35.86
C GLY A 27 -16.86 -28.69 35.43
N GLY A 28 -17.50 -29.31 34.44
CA GLY A 28 -18.94 -29.14 34.18
C GLY A 28 -19.33 -29.20 32.70
N THR A 29 -19.40 -30.41 32.13
CA THR A 29 -20.05 -30.68 30.85
C THR A 29 -21.58 -30.55 30.99
N ALA A 30 -22.19 -29.68 30.19
CA ALA A 30 -23.63 -29.69 29.93
C ALA A 30 -23.87 -29.68 28.42
N VAL A 31 -24.30 -30.83 27.90
CA VAL A 31 -24.75 -31.02 26.52
C VAL A 31 -26.19 -30.51 26.43
N LEU A 32 -26.42 -29.46 25.64
CA LEU A 32 -27.75 -28.97 25.31
C LEU A 32 -28.10 -29.43 23.89
N VAL A 33 -28.91 -30.48 23.81
CA VAL A 33 -29.58 -30.94 22.59
C VAL A 33 -30.79 -30.04 22.37
N LEU A 34 -30.78 -29.24 21.30
CA LEU A 34 -31.97 -28.54 20.81
C LEU A 34 -32.42 -29.19 19.51
N SER A 35 -33.55 -29.87 19.60
CA SER A 35 -34.28 -30.54 18.54
C SER A 35 -34.93 -29.52 17.59
N TRP A 36 -34.70 -29.73 16.30
CA TRP A 36 -35.36 -29.03 15.20
C TRP A 36 -36.81 -29.53 15.02
N LEU A 37 -37.78 -28.63 15.09
CA LEU A 37 -39.12 -28.82 14.54
C LEU A 37 -39.18 -28.10 13.19
N GLY A 38 -39.25 -28.89 12.11
CA GLY A 38 -39.42 -28.40 10.75
C GLY A 38 -40.81 -27.81 10.54
N VAL A 39 -40.84 -26.62 9.94
CA VAL A 39 -42.04 -26.09 9.29
C VAL A 39 -41.65 -25.77 7.85
N THR A 40 -42.19 -26.56 6.93
CA THR A 40 -42.09 -26.36 5.48
C THR A 40 -43.15 -25.35 5.05
N GLY A 41 -42.71 -24.13 4.74
CA GLY A 41 -43.53 -23.11 4.09
C GLY A 41 -43.01 -22.83 2.68
N LYS A 42 -43.69 -23.36 1.65
CA LYS A 42 -43.49 -22.96 0.25
C LYS A 42 -44.00 -21.53 0.05
N TRP A 43 -43.15 -20.63 -0.44
CA TRP A 43 -43.56 -19.46 -1.22
C TRP A 43 -42.65 -19.35 -2.43
N GLY A 44 -43.22 -19.58 -3.61
CA GLY A 44 -42.60 -19.22 -4.87
C GLY A 44 -42.93 -17.77 -5.20
N HIS A 45 -41.96 -17.05 -5.76
CA HIS A 45 -42.13 -16.21 -6.95
C HIS A 45 -40.76 -15.72 -7.43
N ALA A 46 -40.72 -15.44 -8.73
CA ALA A 46 -39.57 -15.22 -9.58
C ALA A 46 -38.59 -14.14 -9.07
N VAL A 47 -37.29 -14.45 -9.19
CA VAL A 47 -36.21 -13.46 -9.15
C VAL A 47 -35.60 -13.45 -10.55
N GLY A 48 -35.88 -12.39 -11.29
CA GLY A 48 -35.09 -12.06 -12.47
C GLY A 48 -33.67 -11.74 -12.03
N GLU A 49 -32.68 -12.27 -12.76
CA GLU A 49 -31.27 -11.91 -12.61
C GLU A 49 -31.12 -10.38 -12.76
N GLN A 50 -30.81 -9.71 -11.66
CA GLN A 50 -30.11 -8.44 -11.70
C GLN A 50 -28.72 -8.66 -11.11
N GLN A 51 -27.72 -8.62 -11.99
CA GLN A 51 -26.32 -8.47 -11.62
C GLN A 51 -26.18 -7.22 -10.74
N PRO A 52 -25.38 -7.26 -9.65
CA PRO A 52 -25.06 -6.05 -8.91
C PRO A 52 -24.20 -5.13 -9.79
N GLN A 53 -24.81 -4.02 -10.23
CA GLN A 53 -24.09 -2.92 -10.87
C GLN A 53 -23.15 -2.28 -9.85
N ALA A 54 -21.86 -2.24 -10.18
CA ALA A 54 -20.92 -1.35 -9.52
C ALA A 54 -21.43 0.10 -9.67
N THR A 55 -21.57 0.83 -8.56
CA THR A 55 -21.88 2.25 -8.59
C THR A 55 -20.73 3.00 -9.25
N THR A 56 -20.91 3.31 -10.53
CA THR A 56 -20.04 4.15 -11.33
C THR A 56 -20.33 5.61 -10.98
N ALA A 57 -19.37 6.30 -10.37
CA ALA A 57 -19.42 7.74 -10.29
C ALA A 57 -19.04 8.30 -11.67
N GLN A 58 -20.02 8.75 -12.46
CA GLN A 58 -19.74 9.56 -13.63
C GLN A 58 -19.40 10.99 -13.18
N MET A 59 -18.32 11.56 -13.71
CA MET A 59 -17.98 12.97 -13.48
C MET A 59 -19.12 13.86 -13.98
N SER A 60 -19.45 14.90 -13.22
CA SER A 60 -20.45 15.88 -13.65
C SER A 60 -19.95 16.64 -14.89
N GLN A 61 -20.84 16.83 -15.87
CA GLN A 61 -20.59 17.70 -17.03
C GLN A 61 -20.27 19.11 -16.52
N GLY A 62 -19.02 19.55 -16.67
CA GLY A 62 -18.58 20.92 -16.35
C GLY A 62 -17.36 21.04 -15.43
N GLN A 63 -16.81 19.95 -14.87
CA GLN A 63 -15.50 20.05 -14.22
C GLN A 63 -14.42 20.29 -15.27
N ASN A 64 -13.69 21.40 -15.13
CA ASN A 64 -12.47 21.61 -15.90
C ASN A 64 -11.48 20.51 -15.51
N LEU A 65 -11.13 19.65 -16.46
CA LEU A 65 -10.22 18.52 -16.24
C LEU A 65 -8.83 18.96 -15.75
N ALA A 66 -8.53 20.26 -15.87
CA ALA A 66 -7.34 20.93 -15.35
C ALA A 66 -7.33 21.14 -13.82
N GLU A 67 -8.43 20.89 -13.10
CA GLU A 67 -8.54 21.18 -11.65
C GLU A 67 -8.98 19.95 -10.83
N ILE A 68 -8.44 18.77 -11.15
CA ILE A 68 -8.63 17.60 -10.28
C ILE A 68 -7.82 17.81 -9.01
N GLU A 69 -8.53 17.92 -7.90
CA GLU A 69 -7.97 18.14 -6.58
C GLU A 69 -7.85 16.82 -5.81
N LEU A 70 -6.66 16.61 -5.23
CA LEU A 70 -6.25 15.39 -4.52
C LEU A 70 -6.04 15.66 -3.04
N ASN A 71 -6.35 14.68 -2.20
CA ASN A 71 -6.10 14.67 -0.76
C ASN A 71 -5.04 13.60 -0.45
N ILE A 72 -3.80 14.03 -0.20
CA ILE A 72 -2.67 13.14 0.00
C ILE A 72 -2.27 13.09 1.48
N GLY A 73 -2.30 11.90 2.10
CA GLY A 73 -1.83 11.69 3.47
C GLY A 73 -0.31 11.79 3.56
N VAL A 74 0.21 12.97 3.92
CA VAL A 74 1.66 13.26 4.00
C VAL A 74 2.28 12.90 5.36
N VAL A 75 1.46 12.79 6.41
CA VAL A 75 1.82 12.18 7.70
C VAL A 75 0.65 11.34 8.19
N GLN A 76 0.67 10.03 7.96
CA GLN A 76 -0.51 9.14 8.10
C GLN A 76 -0.84 8.70 9.54
N ARG A 77 0.09 8.88 10.48
CA ARG A 77 0.03 8.32 11.85
C ARG A 77 0.45 9.34 12.92
N PHE A 78 0.13 10.60 12.71
CA PHE A 78 0.46 11.66 13.66
C PHE A 78 -0.28 11.44 14.99
N GLY A 79 0.46 11.27 16.09
CA GLY A 79 -0.11 10.96 17.40
C GLY A 79 -0.25 9.48 17.71
N GLN A 80 0.29 8.61 16.84
CA GLN A 80 0.53 7.22 17.24
C GLN A 80 1.64 7.12 18.30
N LYS A 81 2.59 8.07 18.30
CA LYS A 81 3.56 8.22 19.38
C LYS A 81 3.27 9.52 20.14
N PRO A 82 3.24 9.52 21.49
CA PRO A 82 3.05 10.73 22.28
C PRO A 82 4.11 11.81 22.04
N THR A 83 5.27 11.43 21.49
CA THR A 83 6.39 12.31 21.17
C THR A 83 6.32 12.94 19.77
N ASP A 84 5.28 12.63 18.99
CA ASP A 84 5.17 13.14 17.63
C ASP A 84 5.03 14.68 17.65
N LYS A 85 5.81 15.33 16.79
CA LYS A 85 5.80 16.78 16.59
C LYS A 85 5.91 17.11 15.11
N LEU A 86 5.23 18.17 14.69
CA LEU A 86 5.36 18.75 13.36
C LEU A 86 5.59 20.25 13.48
N LEU A 87 6.59 20.78 12.79
CA LEU A 87 6.84 22.21 12.68
C LEU A 87 6.50 22.65 11.26
N LEU A 88 5.56 23.56 11.14
CA LEU A 88 5.07 24.10 9.89
C LEU A 88 5.46 25.57 9.75
N LYS A 89 5.98 25.93 8.58
CA LYS A 89 6.41 27.30 8.26
C LYS A 89 6.01 27.67 6.84
N PRO A 90 5.74 28.96 6.56
CA PRO A 90 5.72 29.42 5.18
C PRO A 90 7.13 29.26 4.57
N ARG A 91 7.19 29.16 3.26
CA ARG A 91 8.42 29.12 2.48
C ARG A 91 9.14 30.46 2.50
N THR A 92 8.43 31.58 2.34
CA THR A 92 9.04 32.91 2.27
C THR A 92 9.23 33.50 3.67
N PRO A 93 10.45 33.95 4.03
CA PRO A 93 10.69 34.66 5.29
C PRO A 93 9.76 35.86 5.45
N GLY A 94 9.08 35.95 6.60
CA GLY A 94 8.15 37.04 6.91
C GLY A 94 6.71 36.83 6.43
N ALA A 95 6.44 35.82 5.60
CA ALA A 95 5.08 35.38 5.34
C ALA A 95 4.47 34.70 6.59
N LYS A 96 3.15 34.50 6.59
CA LYS A 96 2.42 33.86 7.69
C LYS A 96 1.56 32.70 7.17
N LEU A 97 1.30 31.77 8.08
CA LEU A 97 0.29 30.73 7.93
C LEU A 97 -1.06 31.26 8.38
N LEU A 98 -2.11 30.93 7.65
CA LEU A 98 -3.51 31.10 8.05
C LEU A 98 -4.07 29.75 8.52
N LEU A 99 -4.48 29.73 9.78
CA LEU A 99 -5.08 28.59 10.46
C LEU A 99 -6.59 28.74 10.48
N ASN A 100 -7.34 27.72 10.07
CA ASN A 100 -8.79 27.70 10.07
C ASN A 100 -9.32 26.50 10.86
N PHE A 101 -10.14 26.76 11.88
CA PHE A 101 -10.70 25.72 12.76
C PHE A 101 -11.98 26.21 13.44
N GLU A 102 -12.80 25.30 13.96
CA GLU A 102 -14.01 25.67 14.70
C GLU A 102 -13.67 26.16 16.12
N GLY A 103 -14.32 27.24 16.57
CA GLY A 103 -14.27 27.77 17.92
C GLY A 103 -14.93 26.84 18.95
N GLY A 104 -14.84 27.19 20.23
CA GLY A 104 -15.51 26.41 21.29
C GLY A 104 -17.04 26.46 21.20
N ASP A 105 -17.57 27.47 20.52
CA ASP A 105 -18.97 27.70 20.18
C ASP A 105 -19.37 27.08 18.82
N GLY A 106 -18.44 26.40 18.14
CA GLY A 106 -18.64 25.81 16.81
C GLY A 106 -18.57 26.81 15.65
N GLN A 107 -18.30 28.09 15.89
CA GLN A 107 -18.15 29.08 14.82
C GLN A 107 -16.76 28.99 14.17
N PRO A 108 -16.61 29.21 12.86
CA PRO A 108 -15.31 29.20 12.23
C PRO A 108 -14.42 30.33 12.78
N LEU A 109 -13.20 29.99 13.17
CA LEU A 109 -12.16 30.92 13.62
C LEU A 109 -10.96 30.83 12.68
N SER A 110 -10.35 31.99 12.43
CA SER A 110 -9.14 32.12 11.63
C SER A 110 -8.05 32.85 12.40
N LEU A 111 -6.82 32.33 12.38
CA LEU A 111 -5.66 32.93 13.03
C LEU A 111 -4.47 32.97 12.09
N GLU A 112 -3.72 34.07 12.10
CA GLU A 112 -2.45 34.18 11.40
C GLU A 112 -1.28 33.96 12.34
N VAL A 113 -0.34 33.08 11.96
CA VAL A 113 0.87 32.80 12.74
C VAL A 113 2.10 32.74 11.84
N PRO A 114 3.29 33.17 12.31
CA PRO A 114 4.53 33.07 11.53
C PRO A 114 4.99 31.61 11.36
N GLU A 115 4.72 30.76 12.35
CA GLU A 115 4.99 29.33 12.32
C GLU A 115 3.99 28.60 13.24
N LEU A 116 3.87 27.28 13.05
CA LEU A 116 2.98 26.42 13.83
C LEU A 116 3.74 25.16 14.27
N GLU A 117 3.91 24.96 15.58
CA GLU A 117 4.33 23.67 16.14
C GLU A 117 3.09 22.89 16.61
N LEU A 118 2.83 21.77 15.94
CA LEU A 118 1.84 20.78 16.36
C LEU A 118 2.52 19.74 17.26
N SER A 119 1.89 19.45 18.38
CA SER A 119 2.28 18.38 19.30
C SER A 119 1.10 17.50 19.68
N ILE A 120 1.39 16.39 20.35
CA ILE A 120 0.38 15.45 20.84
C ILE A 120 0.39 15.47 22.36
N GLU A 121 -0.80 15.66 22.94
CA GLU A 121 -1.03 15.54 24.37
C GLU A 121 -1.88 14.30 24.65
N SER A 122 -1.53 13.59 25.72
CA SER A 122 -2.31 12.45 26.18
C SER A 122 -3.34 12.92 27.18
N LYS A 123 -4.60 13.00 26.75
CA LYS A 123 -5.71 13.35 27.63
C LYS A 123 -6.30 12.08 28.26
N PRO A 124 -6.36 11.95 29.59
CA PRO A 124 -7.03 10.83 30.24
C PRO A 124 -8.49 10.73 29.84
N LEU A 125 -8.95 9.50 29.61
CA LEU A 125 -10.38 9.22 29.44
C LEU A 125 -11.00 8.98 30.81
N GLU A 126 -12.22 9.47 31.04
CA GLU A 126 -12.95 9.27 32.31
C GLU A 126 -13.21 7.78 32.58
N THR A 127 -13.40 7.00 31.52
CA THR A 127 -13.49 5.55 31.55
C THR A 127 -12.65 4.96 30.42
N SER A 128 -11.98 3.84 30.69
CA SER A 128 -11.21 3.15 29.66
C SER A 128 -12.13 2.67 28.54
N VAL A 129 -11.79 3.02 27.30
CA VAL A 129 -12.57 2.65 26.12
C VAL A 129 -11.89 1.47 25.44
N MET A 130 -12.65 0.40 25.21
CA MET A 130 -12.18 -0.74 24.43
C MET A 130 -12.46 -0.49 22.94
N ALA A 131 -11.43 -0.09 22.20
CA ALA A 131 -11.51 0.05 20.75
C ALA A 131 -11.34 -1.32 20.11
N GLU A 132 -12.39 -1.80 19.43
CA GLU A 132 -12.41 -3.11 18.82
C GLU A 132 -12.66 -3.04 17.32
N ARG A 133 -11.89 -3.82 16.55
CA ARG A 133 -12.11 -4.04 15.12
C ARG A 133 -12.06 -5.53 14.80
N LEU A 134 -12.97 -5.97 13.95
CA LEU A 134 -12.97 -7.33 13.41
C LEU A 134 -12.17 -7.32 12.11
N VAL A 135 -10.96 -7.87 12.16
CA VAL A 135 -10.09 -8.03 11.01
C VAL A 135 -10.43 -9.35 10.33
N LEU A 136 -10.76 -9.31 9.04
CA LEU A 136 -11.09 -10.51 8.26
C LEU A 136 -9.85 -11.14 7.63
N SER A 137 -8.90 -10.30 7.23
CA SER A 137 -7.64 -10.73 6.61
C SER A 137 -6.60 -9.60 6.62
N ALA A 138 -5.32 -9.96 6.44
CA ALA A 138 -4.20 -9.04 6.34
C ALA A 138 -3.27 -9.42 5.16
N HIS A 139 -2.86 -8.41 4.39
CA HIS A 139 -2.18 -8.54 3.10
C HIS A 139 -0.97 -7.61 3.01
N ARG A 140 -0.01 -7.98 2.16
CA ARG A 140 1.16 -7.14 1.86
C ARG A 140 0.79 -5.92 1.02
N SER A 141 -0.11 -6.10 0.07
CA SER A 141 -0.43 -5.14 -0.98
C SER A 141 -1.89 -4.72 -0.93
N PHE A 142 -2.17 -3.51 -1.44
CA PHE A 142 -3.54 -3.03 -1.57
C PHE A 142 -4.31 -3.91 -2.55
N GLU A 143 -3.68 -4.32 -3.64
CA GLU A 143 -4.26 -5.15 -4.70
C GLU A 143 -4.82 -6.47 -4.15
N ASN A 144 -4.09 -7.13 -3.26
CA ASN A 144 -4.56 -8.36 -2.60
C ASN A 144 -5.68 -8.07 -1.59
N ALA A 145 -5.58 -6.99 -0.82
CA ALA A 145 -6.62 -6.58 0.12
C ALA A 145 -7.92 -6.19 -0.61
N GLU A 146 -7.81 -5.51 -1.74
CA GLU A 146 -8.93 -5.13 -2.58
C GLU A 146 -9.60 -6.35 -3.20
N ASN A 147 -8.83 -7.27 -3.78
CA ASN A 147 -9.39 -8.53 -4.28
C ASN A 147 -10.15 -9.28 -3.17
N ASN A 148 -9.56 -9.41 -1.97
CA ASN A 148 -10.21 -10.08 -0.86
C ASN A 148 -11.45 -9.33 -0.35
N ALA A 149 -11.42 -7.99 -0.33
CA ALA A 149 -12.59 -7.19 0.00
C ALA A 149 -13.74 -7.42 -1.00
N GLN A 150 -13.45 -7.51 -2.30
CA GLN A 150 -14.44 -7.84 -3.32
C GLN A 150 -15.02 -9.25 -3.14
N GLU A 151 -14.22 -10.22 -2.70
CA GLU A 151 -14.71 -11.57 -2.35
C GLU A 151 -15.68 -11.54 -1.16
N TRP A 152 -15.39 -10.75 -0.12
CA TRP A 152 -16.31 -10.57 1.01
C TRP A 152 -17.60 -9.86 0.62
N LEU A 153 -17.52 -8.83 -0.22
CA LEU A 153 -18.70 -8.13 -0.75
C LEU A 153 -19.58 -9.07 -1.56
N LYS A 154 -19.01 -9.96 -2.39
CA LYS A 154 -19.74 -11.00 -3.12
C LYS A 154 -20.42 -12.01 -2.19
N LYS A 155 -19.85 -12.27 -1.02
CA LYS A 155 -20.46 -13.07 0.06
C LYS A 155 -21.52 -12.30 0.86
N GLY A 156 -21.82 -11.05 0.49
CA GLY A 156 -22.82 -10.20 1.16
C GLY A 156 -22.33 -9.58 2.47
N LEU A 157 -21.01 -9.55 2.70
CA LEU A 157 -20.41 -9.01 3.92
C LEU A 157 -19.83 -7.61 3.61
N PRO A 158 -20.41 -6.52 4.16
CA PRO A 158 -19.85 -5.19 3.99
C PRO A 158 -18.49 -5.06 4.68
N VAL A 159 -17.50 -4.55 3.94
CA VAL A 159 -16.12 -4.41 4.41
C VAL A 159 -15.58 -3.00 4.15
N GLU A 160 -14.46 -2.69 4.80
CA GLU A 160 -13.63 -1.53 4.52
C GLU A 160 -12.16 -1.96 4.51
N ILE A 161 -11.34 -1.30 3.69
CA ILE A 161 -9.90 -1.57 3.60
C ILE A 161 -9.17 -0.51 4.42
N ALA A 162 -8.24 -0.94 5.27
CA ALA A 162 -7.44 -0.07 6.10
C ALA A 162 -5.97 -0.50 6.06
N GLN A 163 -5.05 0.38 6.45
CA GLN A 163 -3.62 0.11 6.45
C GLN A 163 -2.96 0.37 7.81
N PRO A 164 -3.44 -0.15 8.97
CA PRO A 164 -2.86 0.15 10.29
C PRO A 164 -1.34 -0.13 10.39
N GLY A 165 -0.86 -1.07 9.56
CA GLY A 165 0.55 -1.26 9.21
C GLY A 165 0.65 -2.15 7.97
N ARG A 166 -0.02 -3.31 8.01
CA ARG A 166 -0.36 -4.07 6.80
C ARG A 166 -1.68 -3.60 6.24
N TRP A 167 -1.92 -3.84 4.96
CA TRP A 167 -3.26 -3.72 4.40
C TRP A 167 -4.16 -4.77 5.04
N GLN A 168 -5.31 -4.36 5.53
CA GLN A 168 -6.26 -5.22 6.22
C GLN A 168 -7.64 -5.01 5.62
N VAL A 169 -8.42 -6.10 5.56
CA VAL A 169 -9.85 -6.03 5.28
C VAL A 169 -10.57 -6.14 6.60
N TRP A 170 -11.31 -5.09 6.96
CA TRP A 170 -12.12 -5.05 8.18
C TRP A 170 -13.58 -5.32 7.84
N ALA A 171 -14.27 -6.00 8.76
CA ALA A 171 -15.73 -5.94 8.74
C ALA A 171 -16.16 -4.49 8.98
N LYS A 172 -17.02 -3.94 8.11
CA LYS A 172 -17.32 -2.50 8.08
C LYS A 172 -17.82 -2.00 9.44
N ARG A 173 -17.10 -1.06 10.05
CA ARG A 173 -17.32 -0.68 11.47
C ARG A 173 -18.68 -0.06 11.76
N ASP A 174 -19.33 0.59 10.79
CA ASP A 174 -20.67 1.17 10.94
C ASP A 174 -21.78 0.11 10.94
N VAL A 175 -21.63 -0.94 10.13
CA VAL A 175 -22.53 -2.11 10.08
C VAL A 175 -22.34 -2.98 11.31
N TYR A 176 -21.08 -3.30 11.65
CA TYR A 176 -20.73 -4.10 12.82
C TYR A 176 -20.32 -3.19 13.97
N SER A 177 -21.24 -2.33 14.39
CA SER A 177 -20.98 -1.22 15.31
C SER A 177 -20.90 -1.61 16.78
N THR A 178 -21.45 -2.76 17.18
CA THR A 178 -21.47 -3.21 18.58
C THR A 178 -20.49 -4.36 18.85
N PRO A 179 -19.95 -4.47 20.08
CA PRO A 179 -19.12 -5.60 20.51
C PRO A 179 -19.79 -6.97 20.28
N LEU A 180 -21.11 -7.05 20.46
CA LEU A 180 -21.89 -8.28 20.26
C LEU A 180 -21.93 -8.67 18.77
N LEU A 181 -22.22 -7.74 17.87
CA LEU A 181 -22.28 -8.01 16.43
C LEU A 181 -20.94 -8.51 15.89
N ARG A 182 -19.82 -7.92 16.33
CA ARG A 182 -18.47 -8.35 15.93
C ARG A 182 -18.17 -9.78 16.40
N ARG A 183 -18.51 -10.12 17.64
CA ARG A 183 -18.30 -11.48 18.19
C ARG A 183 -19.18 -12.51 17.50
N LEU A 184 -20.45 -12.20 17.26
CA LEU A 184 -21.37 -13.09 16.52
C LEU A 184 -20.86 -13.33 15.09
N LEU A 185 -20.38 -12.29 14.41
CA LEU A 185 -19.79 -12.45 13.09
C LEU A 185 -18.52 -13.31 13.15
N LEU A 186 -17.60 -13.04 14.07
CA LEU A 186 -16.38 -13.83 14.22
C LEU A 186 -16.69 -15.31 14.48
N MET A 187 -17.61 -15.61 15.40
CA MET A 187 -18.05 -16.99 15.68
C MET A 187 -18.65 -17.66 14.43
N SER A 188 -19.46 -16.92 13.65
CA SER A 188 -20.03 -17.42 12.40
C SER A 188 -18.96 -17.67 11.31
N LEU A 189 -17.93 -16.83 11.23
CA LEU A 189 -16.80 -17.01 10.31
C LEU A 189 -15.97 -18.24 10.70
N GLN A 190 -15.62 -18.37 11.98
CA GLN A 190 -14.87 -19.51 12.50
C GLN A 190 -15.62 -20.84 12.33
N ALA A 191 -16.94 -20.85 12.57
CA ALA A 191 -17.78 -22.02 12.34
C ALA A 191 -17.85 -22.46 10.87
N ARG A 192 -17.51 -21.57 9.93
CA ARG A 192 -17.42 -21.85 8.49
C ARG A 192 -15.99 -22.13 8.01
N GLY A 193 -15.02 -22.21 8.92
CA GLY A 193 -13.61 -22.46 8.60
C GLY A 193 -12.85 -21.23 8.09
N GLU A 194 -13.36 -20.01 8.30
CA GLU A 194 -12.66 -18.77 7.96
C GLU A 194 -11.67 -18.42 9.09
N GLU A 195 -10.52 -19.09 9.09
CA GLU A 195 -9.53 -19.03 10.19
C GLU A 195 -8.69 -17.74 10.21
N SER A 196 -8.69 -16.95 9.14
CA SER A 196 -7.93 -15.69 9.06
C SER A 196 -8.55 -14.54 9.86
N ALA A 197 -9.81 -14.66 10.26
CA ALA A 197 -10.52 -13.59 10.95
C ALA A 197 -10.19 -13.57 12.45
N PHE A 198 -9.93 -12.39 12.99
CA PHE A 198 -9.66 -12.20 14.42
C PHE A 198 -10.14 -10.83 14.93
N MET A 199 -10.38 -10.76 16.24
CA MET A 199 -10.63 -9.49 16.93
C MET A 199 -9.30 -8.82 17.24
N GLU A 200 -9.14 -7.59 16.81
CA GLU A 200 -8.11 -6.70 17.33
C GLU A 200 -8.74 -5.74 18.33
N THR A 201 -8.14 -5.70 19.53
CA THR A 201 -8.65 -4.95 20.67
C THR A 201 -7.54 -4.05 21.20
N ASP A 202 -7.84 -2.77 21.37
CA ASP A 202 -6.97 -1.79 22.02
C ASP A 202 -7.69 -1.18 23.23
N LEU A 203 -7.06 -1.24 24.40
CA LEU A 203 -7.59 -0.64 25.62
C LEU A 203 -7.07 0.79 25.74
N MET A 204 -7.93 1.75 25.42
CA MET A 204 -7.59 3.17 25.48
C MET A 204 -7.92 3.73 26.85
N GLU A 205 -6.88 4.06 27.62
CA GLU A 205 -7.01 4.82 28.88
C GLU A 205 -6.81 6.33 28.67
N LYS A 206 -6.20 6.69 27.54
CA LYS A 206 -5.88 8.06 27.15
C LYS A 206 -6.16 8.23 25.67
N GLU A 207 -6.66 9.39 25.29
CA GLU A 207 -6.81 9.79 23.89
C GLU A 207 -5.65 10.73 23.50
N PRO A 208 -5.03 10.53 22.32
CA PRO A 208 -4.13 11.52 21.76
C PRO A 208 -4.94 12.72 21.27
N VAL A 209 -4.54 13.91 21.70
CA VAL A 209 -5.15 15.18 21.28
C VAL A 209 -4.07 16.03 20.64
N VAL A 210 -4.30 16.46 19.40
CA VAL A 210 -3.42 17.44 18.76
C VAL A 210 -3.54 18.78 19.48
N SER A 211 -2.39 19.38 19.78
CA SER A 211 -2.30 20.68 20.44
C SER A 211 -1.31 21.60 19.75
N TRP A 212 -1.58 22.90 19.87
CA TRP A 212 -0.64 23.96 19.50
C TRP A 212 -0.86 25.16 20.44
N THR A 213 0.13 26.05 20.54
CA THR A 213 0.08 27.22 21.42
C THR A 213 0.34 28.49 20.61
N ILE A 214 -0.49 29.52 20.81
CA ILE A 214 -0.34 30.86 20.23
C ILE A 214 -0.52 31.86 21.37
N ASP A 215 0.44 32.77 21.56
CA ASP A 215 0.42 33.80 22.59
C ASP A 215 0.07 33.28 24.01
N GLY A 216 0.58 32.09 24.34
CA GLY A 216 0.34 31.43 25.63
C GLY A 216 -1.01 30.70 25.74
N TYR A 217 -1.93 30.88 24.79
CA TYR A 217 -3.18 30.11 24.73
C TYR A 217 -2.97 28.79 23.99
N ARG A 218 -3.43 27.69 24.60
CA ARG A 218 -3.32 26.34 24.05
C ARG A 218 -4.63 25.89 23.41
N TYR A 219 -4.55 25.46 22.16
CA TYR A 219 -5.69 24.99 21.38
C TYR A 219 -5.69 23.47 21.27
N HIS A 220 -6.89 22.89 21.21
CA HIS A 220 -7.14 21.47 21.00
C HIS A 220 -8.29 21.30 20.01
N ARG A 221 -8.01 21.00 18.73
CA ARG A 221 -9.05 20.79 17.72
C ARG A 221 -8.75 19.54 16.91
N LYS A 222 -9.80 18.74 16.68
CA LYS A 222 -9.68 17.51 15.90
C LYS A 222 -9.37 17.78 14.43
N VAL A 223 -9.88 18.89 13.91
CA VAL A 223 -9.67 19.34 12.53
C VAL A 223 -9.05 20.73 12.55
N LEU A 224 -7.98 20.90 11.78
CA LEU A 224 -7.27 22.17 11.61
C LEU A 224 -6.84 22.31 10.15
N GLY A 225 -7.38 23.31 9.46
CA GLY A 225 -6.92 23.73 8.14
C GLY A 225 -5.75 24.71 8.26
N ILE A 226 -4.75 24.55 7.40
CA ILE A 226 -3.52 25.35 7.36
C ILE A 226 -3.29 25.76 5.90
N SER A 227 -3.10 27.04 5.67
CA SER A 227 -2.77 27.61 4.36
C SER A 227 -1.66 28.64 4.50
N ALA A 228 -0.98 28.96 3.41
CA ALA A 228 -0.02 30.06 3.33
C ALA A 228 -0.42 30.97 2.15
N SER A 229 -0.24 32.28 2.28
CA SER A 229 -0.60 33.24 1.22
C SER A 229 0.12 32.98 -0.11
N GLU A 230 1.31 32.41 -0.05
CA GLU A 230 2.12 31.99 -1.20
C GLU A 230 1.81 30.57 -1.72
N GLY A 231 0.89 29.86 -1.08
CA GLY A 231 0.46 28.52 -1.49
C GLY A 231 1.48 27.41 -1.26
N MET A 232 2.53 27.62 -0.46
CA MET A 232 3.55 26.61 -0.11
C MET A 232 3.79 26.56 1.40
N ILE A 233 3.82 25.35 1.97
CA ILE A 233 4.01 25.13 3.42
C ILE A 233 5.13 24.11 3.64
N SER A 234 6.19 24.52 4.33
CA SER A 234 7.25 23.62 4.79
C SER A 234 6.78 22.84 6.01
N VAL A 235 6.99 21.52 6.02
CA VAL A 235 6.64 20.63 7.14
C VAL A 235 7.88 19.82 7.55
N ALA A 236 8.26 19.99 8.81
CA ALA A 236 9.40 19.32 9.46
C ALA A 236 8.91 18.38 10.57
N ARG A 237 9.51 17.19 10.71
CA ARG A 237 9.24 16.27 11.84
C ARG A 237 10.02 16.68 13.08
N GLY A 238 9.63 17.82 13.67
CA GLY A 238 10.32 18.45 14.78
C GLY A 238 11.41 19.43 14.35
N LYS A 239 12.08 20.07 15.32
CA LYS A 239 13.04 21.17 15.07
C LYS A 239 14.37 20.70 14.46
N ASP A 240 14.72 19.44 14.66
CA ASP A 240 15.99 18.87 14.21
C ASP A 240 15.92 18.24 12.81
N ASP A 241 14.76 18.25 12.17
CA ASP A 241 14.58 17.74 10.82
C ASP A 241 15.29 18.64 9.80
N ARG A 242 16.36 18.11 9.21
CA ARG A 242 17.25 18.84 8.29
C ARG A 242 16.73 18.84 6.85
N GLN A 243 15.70 18.07 6.53
CA GLN A 243 15.16 17.94 5.17
C GLN A 243 13.63 18.02 5.17
N PRO A 244 13.06 19.18 5.54
CA PRO A 244 11.62 19.36 5.52
C PRO A 244 11.09 19.31 4.09
N ASN A 245 9.97 18.62 3.90
CA ASN A 245 9.24 18.64 2.64
C ASN A 245 8.41 19.92 2.54
N ARG A 246 8.24 20.44 1.32
CA ARG A 246 7.47 21.67 1.06
C ARG A 246 6.24 21.32 0.25
N TYR A 247 5.07 21.49 0.84
CA TYR A 247 3.80 21.08 0.24
C TYR A 247 3.06 22.27 -0.36
N PRO A 248 2.69 22.20 -1.65
CA PRO A 248 1.82 23.19 -2.29
C PRO A 248 0.37 23.05 -1.83
N GLY A 249 -0.43 24.10 -2.06
CA GLY A 249 -1.84 24.11 -1.73
C GLY A 249 -2.09 24.30 -0.24
N THR A 250 -2.97 23.46 0.34
CA THR A 250 -3.34 23.55 1.76
C THR A 250 -3.07 22.25 2.50
N LEU A 251 -2.95 22.35 3.81
CA LEU A 251 -2.80 21.20 4.71
C LEU A 251 -4.00 21.13 5.66
N ARG A 252 -4.39 19.92 6.04
CA ARG A 252 -5.43 19.66 7.03
C ARG A 252 -4.99 18.58 8.00
N VAL A 253 -4.98 18.89 9.29
CA VAL A 253 -4.94 17.86 10.33
C VAL A 253 -6.36 17.32 10.49
N GLN A 254 -6.51 15.99 10.50
CA GLN A 254 -7.80 15.33 10.71
C GLN A 254 -7.64 14.00 11.47
N PRO A 255 -8.67 13.49 12.16
CA PRO A 255 -8.65 12.14 12.73
C PRO A 255 -8.54 11.07 11.63
N ASN A 256 -7.97 9.92 11.97
CA ASN A 256 -7.90 8.74 11.10
C ASN A 256 -8.63 7.53 11.71
N ALA A 257 -8.69 6.41 10.98
CA ALA A 257 -9.43 5.23 11.38
C ALA A 257 -8.88 4.51 12.62
N TYR A 258 -7.70 4.91 13.10
CA TYR A 258 -6.93 4.20 14.14
C TYR A 258 -6.89 4.95 15.47
N GLY A 259 -7.68 6.01 15.64
CA GLY A 259 -7.69 6.81 16.86
C GLY A 259 -6.49 7.77 16.99
N SER A 260 -5.82 8.07 15.87
CA SER A 260 -4.76 9.08 15.78
C SER A 260 -5.13 10.11 14.69
N TYR A 261 -4.18 10.91 14.22
CA TYR A 261 -4.40 11.93 13.21
C TYR A 261 -3.60 11.67 11.93
N THR A 262 -4.06 12.28 10.85
CA THR A 262 -3.35 12.40 9.58
C THR A 262 -3.16 13.88 9.25
N LEU A 263 -1.97 14.24 8.79
CA LEU A 263 -1.77 15.49 8.05
C LEU A 263 -2.01 15.20 6.57
N VAL A 264 -3.05 15.82 6.01
CA VAL A 264 -3.46 15.66 4.61
C VAL A 264 -3.08 16.91 3.83
N ASN A 265 -2.42 16.73 2.69
CA ASN A 265 -2.14 17.79 1.72
C ASN A 265 -3.17 17.77 0.61
N LYS A 266 -3.86 18.89 0.47
CA LYS A 266 -4.86 19.15 -0.55
C LYS A 266 -4.22 19.94 -1.70
N VAL A 267 -4.11 19.31 -2.87
CA VAL A 267 -3.23 19.74 -3.98
C VAL A 267 -3.83 19.38 -5.35
N ASP A 268 -3.59 20.20 -6.35
CA ASP A 268 -4.01 19.93 -7.74
C ASP A 268 -3.16 18.84 -8.39
N LEU A 269 -3.77 18.04 -9.27
CA LEU A 269 -3.15 16.88 -9.93
C LEU A 269 -1.80 17.18 -10.58
N GLU A 270 -1.70 18.19 -11.44
CA GLU A 270 -0.44 18.50 -12.14
C GLU A 270 0.64 19.00 -11.16
N THR A 271 0.23 19.71 -10.11
CA THR A 271 1.12 20.17 -9.04
C THR A 271 1.62 19.00 -8.19
N TYR A 272 0.76 18.01 -7.90
CA TYR A 272 1.13 16.77 -7.22
C TYR A 272 2.22 16.00 -7.98
N LEU A 273 2.14 15.94 -9.31
CA LEU A 273 3.13 15.24 -10.13
C LEU A 273 4.54 15.83 -10.00
N ARG A 274 4.67 17.13 -9.71
CA ARG A 274 5.96 17.78 -9.43
C ARG A 274 6.65 17.17 -8.21
N GLY A 275 5.87 16.63 -7.27
CA GLY A 275 6.36 15.92 -6.09
C GLY A 275 6.56 14.43 -6.24
N VAL A 276 6.14 13.85 -7.37
CA VAL A 276 6.20 12.40 -7.63
C VAL A 276 7.26 12.09 -8.68
N VAL A 277 7.15 12.68 -9.85
CA VAL A 277 8.00 12.33 -11.01
C VAL A 277 9.50 12.44 -10.70
N PRO A 278 10.00 13.53 -10.05
CA PRO A 278 11.41 13.63 -9.67
C PRO A 278 11.91 12.54 -8.71
N HIS A 279 11.02 11.97 -7.91
CA HIS A 279 11.37 11.07 -6.81
C HIS A 279 11.17 9.59 -7.16
N GLU A 280 10.43 9.30 -8.23
CA GLU A 280 10.18 7.94 -8.69
C GLU A 280 11.17 7.47 -9.75
N VAL A 281 11.53 8.32 -10.71
CA VAL A 281 12.20 7.90 -11.95
C VAL A 281 13.71 7.61 -11.78
N GLY A 282 14.30 7.82 -10.61
CA GLY A 282 15.72 7.57 -10.35
C GLY A 282 16.67 8.63 -10.95
N MET A 283 17.95 8.29 -11.14
CA MET A 283 19.01 9.23 -11.54
C MET A 283 19.09 9.39 -13.07
N ASP A 284 19.24 10.64 -13.52
CA ASP A 284 19.44 11.07 -14.93
C ASP A 284 18.51 10.40 -15.96
N PRO A 285 17.18 10.44 -15.75
CA PRO A 285 16.20 9.88 -16.66
C PRO A 285 16.16 10.66 -18.00
N PRO A 286 16.14 9.97 -19.16
CA PRO A 286 15.93 10.62 -20.45
C PRO A 286 14.50 11.17 -20.59
N THR A 287 14.31 12.18 -21.45
CA THR A 287 13.03 12.87 -21.63
C THR A 287 11.84 11.93 -21.89
N ALA A 288 11.95 10.99 -22.83
CA ALA A 288 10.84 10.08 -23.14
C ALA A 288 10.46 9.17 -21.95
N SER A 289 11.42 8.85 -21.08
CA SER A 289 11.16 8.11 -19.84
C SER A 289 10.48 8.99 -18.79
N LEU A 290 10.87 10.27 -18.67
CA LEU A 290 10.22 11.22 -17.78
C LEU A 290 8.76 11.46 -18.19
N GLU A 291 8.51 11.62 -19.48
CA GLU A 291 7.16 11.77 -20.03
C GLU A 291 6.31 10.53 -19.77
N ALA A 292 6.87 9.32 -19.99
CA ALA A 292 6.20 8.07 -19.66
C ALA A 292 5.86 7.98 -18.17
N GLN A 293 6.81 8.32 -17.28
CA GLN A 293 6.60 8.32 -15.84
C GLN A 293 5.52 9.34 -15.43
N ALA A 294 5.45 10.52 -16.05
CA ALA A 294 4.42 11.52 -15.77
C ALA A 294 3.02 11.02 -16.14
N ILE A 295 2.86 10.43 -17.33
CA ILE A 295 1.60 9.82 -17.78
C ILE A 295 1.17 8.69 -16.83
N LEU A 296 2.09 7.80 -16.47
CA LEU A 296 1.81 6.69 -15.56
C LEU A 296 1.47 7.16 -14.16
N ALA A 297 2.19 8.15 -13.61
CA ALA A 297 1.89 8.68 -12.30
C ALA A 297 0.51 9.36 -12.25
N ARG A 298 0.14 10.10 -13.29
CA ARG A 298 -1.20 10.69 -13.44
C ARG A 298 -2.28 9.62 -13.52
N THR A 299 -2.05 8.58 -14.32
CA THR A 299 -2.98 7.45 -14.47
C THR A 299 -3.15 6.70 -13.16
N TYR A 300 -2.05 6.43 -12.46
CA TYR A 300 -2.04 5.71 -11.19
C TYR A 300 -2.85 6.43 -10.13
N VAL A 301 -2.59 7.73 -9.89
CA VAL A 301 -3.28 8.46 -8.84
C VAL A 301 -4.79 8.53 -9.11
N LEU A 302 -5.19 8.78 -10.36
CA LEU A 302 -6.60 8.81 -10.77
C LEU A 302 -7.30 7.46 -10.66
N LYS A 303 -6.57 6.35 -10.86
CA LYS A 303 -7.11 4.99 -10.73
C LYS A 303 -7.32 4.58 -9.26
N ASN A 304 -6.57 5.18 -8.33
CA ASN A 304 -6.38 4.69 -6.96
C ASN A 304 -6.86 5.67 -5.87
N LEU A 305 -7.79 6.58 -6.18
CA LEU A 305 -8.27 7.61 -5.25
C LEU A 305 -8.99 7.05 -4.01
N HIS A 306 -9.35 5.78 -3.99
CA HIS A 306 -10.11 5.13 -2.92
C HIS A 306 -9.25 4.36 -1.91
N ARG A 307 -7.91 4.37 -2.06
CA ARG A 307 -7.01 3.52 -1.24
C ARG A 307 -7.11 3.80 0.27
N PHE A 308 -7.43 5.04 0.65
CA PHE A 308 -7.49 5.48 2.04
C PHE A 308 -8.84 6.10 2.43
N ASP A 309 -9.93 5.66 1.79
CA ASP A 309 -11.30 6.11 2.08
C ASP A 309 -11.64 6.05 3.57
N VAL A 310 -11.20 4.98 4.25
CA VAL A 310 -11.44 4.76 5.69
C VAL A 310 -10.80 5.83 6.58
N ASP A 311 -9.74 6.47 6.08
CA ASP A 311 -8.97 7.51 6.74
C ASP A 311 -9.34 8.93 6.28
N GLY A 312 -10.22 9.06 5.29
CA GLY A 312 -10.73 10.32 4.78
C GLY A 312 -9.75 11.09 3.89
N TYR A 313 -8.90 10.40 3.13
CA TYR A 313 -8.03 10.95 2.10
C TYR A 313 -7.82 9.94 0.96
N ASP A 314 -7.24 10.38 -0.16
CA ASP A 314 -7.22 9.60 -1.39
C ASP A 314 -6.01 8.62 -1.44
N LEU A 315 -4.78 9.15 -1.33
CA LEU A 315 -3.54 8.36 -1.38
C LEU A 315 -2.52 8.76 -0.32
N CYS A 316 -1.61 7.85 0.01
CA CYS A 316 -0.44 8.08 0.84
C CYS A 316 0.73 8.71 0.06
N ALA A 317 1.68 9.31 0.78
CA ALA A 317 2.87 9.94 0.21
C ALA A 317 4.12 9.02 0.13
N ASP A 318 3.95 7.72 0.40
CA ASP A 318 5.04 6.75 0.49
C ASP A 318 4.94 5.63 -0.57
N THR A 319 5.84 4.65 -0.48
CA THR A 319 5.97 3.55 -1.43
C THR A 319 4.78 2.58 -1.49
N HIS A 320 3.80 2.66 -0.58
CA HIS A 320 2.54 1.91 -0.73
C HIS A 320 1.64 2.52 -1.82
N CYS A 321 1.92 3.77 -2.19
CA CYS A 321 1.26 4.54 -3.23
C CYS A 321 2.32 5.00 -4.24
N GLN A 322 2.71 6.27 -4.14
CA GLN A 322 3.79 6.87 -4.91
C GLN A 322 4.62 7.76 -3.96
N VAL A 323 5.91 7.84 -4.21
CA VAL A 323 6.82 8.69 -3.43
C VAL A 323 6.51 10.15 -3.72
N TYR A 324 5.72 10.79 -2.84
CA TYR A 324 5.36 12.20 -2.92
C TYR A 324 6.12 13.01 -1.87
N LYS A 325 7.01 13.91 -2.31
CA LYS A 325 7.82 14.76 -1.40
C LYS A 325 7.44 16.25 -1.44
N GLY A 326 6.25 16.60 -1.93
CA GLY A 326 5.75 17.98 -1.96
C GLY A 326 5.81 18.61 -3.34
N GLY A 327 6.14 19.90 -3.46
CA GLY A 327 6.09 20.64 -4.73
C GLY A 327 7.46 20.97 -5.33
N ASP A 328 8.55 20.60 -4.65
CA ASP A 328 9.92 20.83 -5.14
C ASP A 328 10.25 19.84 -6.27
N THR A 329 10.90 20.34 -7.33
CA THR A 329 11.11 19.65 -8.61
C THR A 329 12.35 20.21 -9.33
N TRP A 330 12.64 19.72 -10.54
CA TRP A 330 13.76 20.13 -11.39
C TRP A 330 13.30 20.26 -12.86
N ASP A 331 13.94 21.15 -13.63
CA ASP A 331 13.44 21.59 -14.94
C ASP A 331 13.08 20.47 -15.93
N PRO A 332 13.88 19.38 -16.07
CA PRO A 332 13.52 18.28 -16.96
C PRO A 332 12.21 17.58 -16.57
N ALA A 333 11.95 17.39 -15.28
CA ALA A 333 10.71 16.79 -14.81
C ALA A 333 9.52 17.73 -15.05
N ASP A 334 9.66 19.03 -14.73
CA ASP A 334 8.61 20.02 -14.99
C ASP A 334 8.26 20.11 -16.48
N ARG A 335 9.26 20.08 -17.37
CA ARG A 335 9.03 20.05 -18.82
C ARG A 335 8.28 18.80 -19.26
N ALA A 336 8.62 17.62 -18.73
CA ALA A 336 7.94 16.38 -19.08
C ALA A 336 6.49 16.33 -18.57
N ILE A 337 6.25 16.83 -17.35
CA ILE A 337 4.89 16.99 -16.79
C ILE A 337 4.07 17.91 -17.69
N ALA A 338 4.62 19.09 -18.04
CA ALA A 338 3.94 20.06 -18.90
C ALA A 338 3.70 19.52 -20.33
N ALA A 339 4.67 18.81 -20.92
CA ALA A 339 4.55 18.23 -22.26
C ALA A 339 3.49 17.12 -22.33
N THR A 340 3.20 16.47 -21.19
CA THR A 340 2.21 15.39 -21.08
C THR A 340 0.98 15.81 -20.26
N ALA A 341 0.74 17.12 -20.13
CA ALA A 341 -0.36 17.63 -19.31
C ALA A 341 -1.70 17.01 -19.72
N GLY A 342 -2.43 16.49 -18.72
CA GLY A 342 -3.70 15.80 -18.95
C GLY A 342 -3.62 14.47 -19.72
N GLN A 343 -2.44 13.98 -20.12
CA GLN A 343 -2.34 12.68 -20.78
C GLN A 343 -2.37 11.53 -19.76
N VAL A 344 -3.20 10.53 -20.04
CA VAL A 344 -3.37 9.31 -19.25
C VAL A 344 -3.27 8.07 -20.14
N LEU A 345 -2.99 6.92 -19.53
CA LEU A 345 -2.90 5.64 -20.22
C LEU A 345 -4.20 4.86 -20.02
N THR A 346 -4.76 4.35 -21.11
CA THR A 346 -6.07 3.68 -21.10
C THR A 346 -6.03 2.35 -21.84
N TYR A 347 -6.96 1.46 -21.49
CA TYR A 347 -7.26 0.24 -22.22
C TYR A 347 -8.78 0.12 -22.30
N ASN A 348 -9.33 -0.03 -23.51
CA ASN A 348 -10.78 0.00 -23.74
C ASN A 348 -11.48 1.23 -23.10
N ASN A 349 -10.87 2.42 -23.22
CA ASN A 349 -11.34 3.69 -22.64
C ASN A 349 -11.47 3.74 -21.11
N GLU A 350 -10.87 2.79 -20.39
CA GLU A 350 -10.73 2.81 -18.94
C GLU A 350 -9.28 3.08 -18.55
N LEU A 351 -9.07 3.80 -17.43
CA LEU A 351 -7.74 3.97 -16.86
C LEU A 351 -7.14 2.60 -16.52
N VAL A 352 -5.89 2.38 -16.94
CA VAL A 352 -5.16 1.16 -16.63
C VAL A 352 -4.62 1.17 -15.20
N ASP A 353 -4.33 -0.02 -14.67
CA ASP A 353 -3.50 -0.16 -13.48
C ASP A 353 -2.05 0.16 -13.85
N ALA A 354 -1.69 1.44 -13.78
CA ALA A 354 -0.40 2.00 -14.19
C ALA A 354 0.72 1.75 -13.16
N VAL A 355 0.95 0.49 -12.80
CA VAL A 355 1.95 0.08 -11.81
C VAL A 355 3.37 0.07 -12.40
N TYR A 356 4.34 0.59 -11.65
CA TYR A 356 5.72 0.71 -12.10
C TYR A 356 6.70 0.35 -10.98
N TYR A 357 7.91 -0.04 -11.35
CA TYR A 357 8.94 -0.50 -10.42
C TYR A 357 10.34 -0.15 -10.91
N SER A 358 11.35 -0.38 -10.06
CA SER A 358 12.72 0.03 -10.33
C SER A 358 13.43 -0.84 -11.37
N THR A 359 13.46 -2.16 -11.16
CA THR A 359 14.22 -3.08 -12.03
C THR A 359 13.50 -4.42 -12.19
N SER A 360 13.39 -4.93 -13.41
CA SER A 360 12.62 -6.13 -13.75
C SER A 360 13.41 -7.41 -13.48
N GLY A 361 14.73 -7.35 -13.66
CA GLY A 361 15.56 -8.55 -13.72
C GLY A 361 15.49 -9.20 -15.09
N GLY A 362 15.23 -8.42 -16.14
CA GLY A 362 15.24 -8.84 -17.54
C GLY A 362 13.90 -9.30 -18.09
N ILE A 363 12.86 -9.40 -17.25
CA ILE A 363 11.51 -9.77 -17.68
C ILE A 363 10.46 -9.20 -16.71
N THR A 364 9.42 -8.59 -17.26
CA THR A 364 8.27 -8.12 -16.48
C THR A 364 7.37 -9.29 -16.06
N ALA A 365 6.48 -9.08 -15.09
CA ALA A 365 5.54 -10.07 -14.60
C ALA A 365 4.12 -9.80 -15.09
N ALA A 366 3.31 -10.85 -15.20
CA ALA A 366 1.86 -10.70 -15.30
C ALA A 366 1.28 -10.15 -13.99
N TYR A 367 0.12 -9.49 -14.03
CA TYR A 367 -0.57 -9.05 -12.81
C TYR A 367 -0.83 -10.23 -11.86
N GLU A 368 -1.36 -11.33 -12.39
CA GLU A 368 -1.74 -12.52 -11.64
C GLU A 368 -0.55 -13.33 -11.09
N ASP A 369 0.67 -13.06 -11.56
CA ASP A 369 1.89 -13.68 -11.03
C ASP A 369 2.32 -13.07 -9.69
N VAL A 370 1.85 -11.85 -9.39
CA VAL A 370 2.26 -11.09 -8.21
C VAL A 370 1.11 -10.84 -7.26
N TRP A 371 -0.07 -10.54 -7.81
CA TRP A 371 -1.26 -10.23 -7.02
C TRP A 371 -2.41 -11.17 -7.34
N ASN A 372 -3.43 -11.15 -6.50
CA ASN A 372 -4.68 -11.84 -6.70
C ASN A 372 -5.67 -10.96 -7.47
N GLY A 373 -6.62 -11.62 -8.15
CA GLY A 373 -7.68 -10.97 -8.90
C GLY A 373 -7.60 -11.20 -10.41
N ILE A 374 -8.43 -10.45 -11.13
CA ILE A 374 -8.66 -10.64 -12.56
C ILE A 374 -7.39 -10.27 -13.36
N PRO A 375 -6.91 -11.12 -14.29
CA PRO A 375 -5.81 -10.77 -15.17
C PRO A 375 -6.05 -9.46 -15.91
N ARG A 376 -5.02 -8.61 -16.01
CA ARG A 376 -5.08 -7.37 -16.80
C ARG A 376 -4.46 -7.63 -18.17
N PRO A 377 -5.20 -7.50 -19.29
CA PRO A 377 -4.66 -7.79 -20.62
C PRO A 377 -3.41 -6.98 -20.98
N TYR A 378 -3.27 -5.78 -20.42
CA TYR A 378 -2.14 -4.86 -20.60
C TYR A 378 -1.00 -5.06 -19.58
N LEU A 379 -1.12 -5.94 -18.58
CA LEU A 379 -0.03 -6.27 -17.65
C LEU A 379 0.42 -7.70 -17.89
N ARG A 380 1.26 -7.88 -18.91
CA ARG A 380 1.78 -9.18 -19.35
C ARG A 380 3.30 -9.23 -19.26
N PRO A 381 3.89 -10.44 -19.16
CA PRO A 381 5.33 -10.58 -19.22
C PRO A 381 5.88 -10.10 -20.56
N VAL A 382 6.85 -9.21 -20.49
CA VAL A 382 7.63 -8.69 -21.61
C VAL A 382 9.09 -8.84 -21.26
N LEU A 383 9.86 -9.40 -22.20
CA LEU A 383 11.31 -9.48 -22.07
C LEU A 383 11.87 -8.06 -22.11
N ASP A 384 12.50 -7.60 -21.01
CA ASP A 384 12.99 -6.23 -20.89
C ASP A 384 14.34 -6.06 -21.60
N ALA A 385 14.31 -6.18 -22.91
CA ALA A 385 15.45 -6.11 -23.81
C ALA A 385 15.05 -5.43 -25.14
N ALA A 386 15.94 -4.60 -25.68
CA ALA A 386 15.72 -3.96 -26.99
C ALA A 386 15.77 -4.95 -28.16
N GLN A 387 16.44 -6.09 -27.98
CA GLN A 387 16.51 -7.20 -28.93
C GLN A 387 16.05 -8.47 -28.22
N ASN A 388 15.45 -9.40 -28.97
CA ASN A 388 15.01 -10.65 -28.38
C ASN A 388 16.22 -11.51 -27.99
N VAL A 389 16.42 -11.72 -26.69
CA VAL A 389 17.49 -12.55 -26.13
C VAL A 389 16.96 -13.86 -25.53
N TRP A 390 15.63 -14.04 -25.48
CA TRP A 390 15.00 -15.20 -24.86
C TRP A 390 13.61 -15.47 -25.44
N ASP A 391 13.34 -16.73 -25.80
CA ASP A 391 12.03 -17.13 -26.32
C ASP A 391 11.23 -17.88 -25.26
N LEU A 392 10.27 -17.21 -24.61
CA LEU A 392 9.42 -17.80 -23.56
C LEU A 392 8.51 -18.93 -24.07
N SER A 393 8.21 -18.95 -25.37
CA SER A 393 7.36 -20.01 -25.96
C SER A 393 8.09 -21.34 -26.04
N ARG A 394 9.41 -21.30 -26.18
CA ARG A 394 10.29 -22.48 -26.27
C ARG A 394 10.98 -22.79 -24.95
N ASP A 395 11.54 -21.77 -24.31
CA ASP A 395 12.34 -21.86 -23.09
C ASP A 395 11.55 -21.25 -21.92
N ASN A 396 10.45 -21.90 -21.50
CA ASN A 396 9.59 -21.42 -20.41
C ASN A 396 10.38 -21.33 -19.09
N LEU A 397 10.26 -20.21 -18.36
CA LEU A 397 11.00 -19.93 -17.13
C LEU A 397 10.40 -20.59 -15.87
N ALA A 398 9.26 -21.27 -15.98
CA ALA A 398 8.76 -22.15 -14.93
C ALA A 398 9.67 -23.37 -14.71
N ASP A 399 10.41 -23.79 -15.74
CA ASP A 399 11.44 -24.81 -15.64
C ASP A 399 12.71 -24.26 -14.94
N GLU A 400 13.20 -24.98 -13.93
CA GLU A 400 14.30 -24.53 -13.07
C GLU A 400 15.63 -24.44 -13.84
N ALA A 401 15.89 -25.31 -14.83
CA ALA A 401 17.12 -25.26 -15.61
C ALA A 401 17.13 -24.05 -16.57
N ASN A 402 15.99 -23.79 -17.22
CA ASN A 402 15.78 -22.59 -18.02
C ASN A 402 15.88 -21.32 -17.16
N PHE A 403 15.26 -21.32 -15.98
CA PHE A 403 15.34 -20.19 -15.06
C PHE A 403 16.78 -19.89 -14.63
N ARG A 404 17.56 -20.90 -14.24
CA ARG A 404 18.96 -20.73 -13.86
C ARG A 404 19.83 -20.21 -15.01
N ARG A 405 19.60 -20.71 -16.24
CA ARG A 405 20.25 -20.16 -17.44
C ARG A 405 19.92 -18.68 -17.63
N PHE A 406 18.64 -18.32 -17.53
CA PHE A 406 18.17 -16.94 -17.68
C PHE A 406 18.76 -15.99 -16.62
N ILE A 407 18.77 -16.40 -15.36
CA ILE A 407 19.40 -15.63 -14.27
C ILE A 407 20.93 -15.55 -14.45
N GLY A 408 21.56 -16.57 -15.02
CA GLY A 408 22.99 -16.52 -15.37
C GLY A 408 23.37 -15.55 -16.50
N MET A 409 22.39 -15.04 -17.28
CA MET A 409 22.64 -14.07 -18.33
C MET A 409 22.77 -12.66 -17.74
N ASN A 410 23.95 -12.04 -17.94
CA ASN A 410 24.27 -10.69 -17.46
C ASN A 410 24.26 -9.62 -18.56
N ASN A 411 24.01 -9.98 -19.83
CA ASN A 411 24.08 -9.05 -20.96
C ASN A 411 22.87 -9.23 -21.89
N GLY A 412 22.56 -8.19 -22.67
CA GLY A 412 21.49 -8.14 -23.66
C GLY A 412 20.17 -7.55 -23.15
N PHE A 413 20.12 -7.12 -21.88
CA PHE A 413 18.92 -6.59 -21.25
C PHE A 413 19.00 -5.07 -21.09
N ASN A 414 17.85 -4.41 -20.97
CA ASN A 414 17.79 -2.97 -20.83
C ASN A 414 18.40 -2.47 -19.50
N GLU A 415 18.53 -3.36 -18.52
CA GLU A 415 18.87 -3.07 -17.14
C GLU A 415 20.24 -3.64 -16.71
N GLU A 416 20.99 -4.24 -17.63
CA GLU A 416 22.18 -5.08 -17.36
C GLU A 416 23.32 -4.44 -16.52
N LYS A 417 23.29 -3.13 -16.27
CA LYS A 417 24.35 -2.37 -15.58
C LYS A 417 24.02 -1.97 -14.13
N THR A 418 22.87 -2.36 -13.60
CA THR A 418 22.53 -2.09 -12.20
C THR A 418 22.81 -3.30 -11.31
N ASP A 419 23.31 -3.06 -10.09
CA ASP A 419 23.49 -4.09 -9.07
C ASP A 419 22.16 -4.74 -8.63
N LEU A 420 21.03 -4.12 -9.00
CA LEU A 420 19.69 -4.66 -8.76
C LEU A 420 19.20 -5.59 -9.89
N PHE A 421 19.92 -5.65 -11.02
CA PHE A 421 19.52 -6.49 -12.16
C PHE A 421 19.75 -7.98 -11.87
N ARG A 422 20.86 -8.31 -11.22
CA ARG A 422 21.20 -9.66 -10.73
C ARG A 422 21.77 -9.55 -9.33
N TRP A 423 21.33 -10.41 -8.43
CA TRP A 423 21.75 -10.40 -7.05
C TRP A 423 21.80 -11.81 -6.46
N ARG A 424 22.62 -11.95 -5.42
CA ARG A 424 22.72 -13.13 -4.58
C ARG A 424 22.68 -12.68 -3.12
N GLU A 425 21.52 -12.81 -2.51
CA GLU A 425 21.27 -12.37 -1.13
C GLU A 425 21.18 -13.60 -0.23
N THR A 426 21.99 -13.65 0.81
CA THR A 426 22.05 -14.79 1.74
C THR A 426 21.35 -14.46 3.05
N SER A 427 20.69 -15.46 3.65
CA SER A 427 20.16 -15.33 5.00
C SER A 427 20.42 -16.60 5.80
N SER A 428 20.86 -16.42 7.05
CA SER A 428 21.02 -17.53 7.99
C SER A 428 19.66 -18.07 8.45
N ILE A 429 19.61 -19.34 8.85
CA ILE A 429 18.41 -19.95 9.43
C ILE A 429 17.93 -19.15 10.65
N ALA A 430 18.84 -18.57 11.45
CA ALA A 430 18.48 -17.75 12.59
C ALA A 430 17.69 -16.49 12.21
N GLU A 431 18.17 -15.74 11.20
CA GLU A 431 17.51 -14.54 10.70
C GLU A 431 16.16 -14.86 10.03
N MET A 432 16.13 -15.93 9.22
CA MET A 432 14.88 -16.40 8.59
C MET A 432 13.86 -16.85 9.64
N ASN A 433 14.28 -17.56 10.69
CA ASN A 433 13.43 -17.95 11.80
C ASN A 433 12.84 -16.71 12.50
N GLN A 434 13.66 -15.69 12.78
CA GLN A 434 13.19 -14.46 13.41
C GLN A 434 12.15 -13.77 12.55
N ARG A 435 12.45 -13.54 11.27
CA ARG A 435 11.55 -12.82 10.35
C ARG A 435 10.24 -13.57 10.13
N LEU A 436 10.30 -14.87 9.88
CA LEU A 436 9.09 -15.66 9.68
C LEU A 436 8.22 -15.71 10.94
N LYS A 437 8.81 -15.76 12.15
CA LYS A 437 8.05 -15.64 13.41
C LYS A 437 7.33 -14.31 13.52
N GLU A 438 8.01 -13.20 13.22
CA GLU A 438 7.41 -11.86 13.21
C GLU A 438 6.22 -11.83 12.23
N TYR A 439 6.43 -12.28 10.99
CA TYR A 439 5.39 -12.38 9.97
C TYR A 439 4.16 -13.20 10.41
N LEU A 440 4.38 -14.38 11.01
CA LEU A 440 3.30 -15.27 11.45
C LEU A 440 2.55 -14.73 12.67
N ARG A 441 3.22 -14.04 13.59
CA ARG A 441 2.57 -13.35 14.71
C ARG A 441 1.68 -12.22 14.22
N ASP A 442 2.16 -11.42 13.26
CA ASP A 442 1.39 -10.33 12.67
C ASP A 442 0.12 -10.83 11.95
N LYS A 443 0.13 -12.07 11.47
CA LYS A 443 -1.03 -12.75 10.86
C LYS A 443 -1.86 -13.59 11.83
N ASN A 444 -1.52 -13.59 13.13
CA ASN A 444 -2.14 -14.46 14.13
C ASN A 444 -2.17 -15.95 13.71
N HIS A 445 -1.11 -16.41 13.04
CA HIS A 445 -1.05 -17.74 12.44
C HIS A 445 -0.64 -18.82 13.45
N PRO A 446 -1.26 -20.03 13.45
CA PRO A 446 -1.02 -21.07 14.46
C PRO A 446 0.44 -21.57 14.50
N LEU A 447 1.15 -21.52 13.38
CA LEU A 447 2.56 -21.90 13.29
C LEU A 447 3.54 -20.87 13.86
N ALA A 448 3.10 -19.73 14.43
CA ALA A 448 3.98 -18.66 14.91
C ALA A 448 5.01 -19.08 15.98
N ASN A 449 4.83 -20.24 16.63
CA ASN A 449 5.67 -20.77 17.70
C ASN A 449 6.67 -21.86 17.27
N PHE A 450 6.90 -22.04 15.95
CA PHE A 450 7.94 -22.94 15.44
C PHE A 450 9.32 -22.60 16.04
N GLN A 451 10.23 -23.57 16.18
CA GLN A 451 11.59 -23.29 16.64
C GLN A 451 12.55 -23.05 15.49
N THR A 452 12.47 -23.85 14.42
CA THR A 452 13.38 -23.74 13.30
C THR A 452 12.74 -24.11 11.96
N ILE A 453 13.15 -23.40 10.91
CA ILE A 453 12.97 -23.83 9.53
C ILE A 453 13.86 -25.05 9.29
N LYS A 454 13.31 -26.06 8.63
CA LYS A 454 13.98 -27.29 8.19
C LYS A 454 14.34 -27.24 6.71
N SER A 455 13.49 -26.63 5.88
CA SER A 455 13.76 -26.45 4.45
C SER A 455 12.88 -25.39 3.81
N LEU A 456 13.35 -24.86 2.69
CA LEU A 456 12.63 -24.02 1.74
C LEU A 456 12.60 -24.71 0.38
N LYS A 457 11.45 -24.67 -0.31
CA LYS A 457 11.30 -25.20 -1.66
C LYS A 457 10.40 -24.31 -2.51
N VAL A 458 10.88 -23.89 -3.68
CA VAL A 458 10.02 -23.31 -4.72
C VAL A 458 9.12 -24.42 -5.25
N ALA A 459 7.81 -24.34 -4.97
CA ALA A 459 6.84 -25.34 -5.37
C ALA A 459 6.20 -25.01 -6.72
N ASN A 460 5.97 -23.72 -6.99
CA ASN A 460 5.38 -23.26 -8.23
C ASN A 460 6.01 -21.94 -8.70
N ARG A 461 6.17 -21.80 -10.01
CA ARG A 461 6.79 -20.67 -10.69
C ARG A 461 5.98 -20.31 -11.93
N SER A 462 5.79 -19.02 -12.21
CA SER A 462 5.09 -18.58 -13.43
C SER A 462 5.92 -18.85 -14.67
N ALA A 463 5.27 -18.78 -15.83
CA ALA A 463 5.97 -18.91 -17.11
C ALA A 463 7.05 -17.83 -17.34
N ALA A 464 6.93 -16.70 -16.66
CA ALA A 464 7.90 -15.59 -16.64
C ALA A 464 8.92 -15.69 -15.48
N GLY A 465 8.88 -16.77 -14.69
CA GLY A 465 9.89 -17.09 -13.70
C GLY A 465 9.64 -16.56 -12.29
N ARG A 466 8.53 -15.87 -12.02
CA ARG A 466 8.22 -15.41 -10.64
C ARG A 466 7.81 -16.60 -9.78
N VAL A 467 8.35 -16.69 -8.57
CA VAL A 467 7.93 -17.71 -7.60
C VAL A 467 6.50 -17.39 -7.17
N LEU A 468 5.58 -18.30 -7.51
CA LEU A 468 4.17 -18.19 -7.14
C LEU A 468 3.90 -18.81 -5.77
N GLN A 469 4.65 -19.85 -5.42
CA GLN A 469 4.47 -20.58 -4.17
C GLN A 469 5.82 -21.05 -3.63
N LEU A 470 6.12 -20.64 -2.40
CA LEU A 470 7.28 -21.06 -1.63
C LEU A 470 6.81 -21.87 -0.44
N VAL A 471 7.20 -23.14 -0.40
CA VAL A 471 6.90 -24.06 0.70
C VAL A 471 8.01 -23.92 1.75
N VAL A 472 7.59 -23.66 2.99
CA VAL A 472 8.45 -23.53 4.17
C VAL A 472 8.13 -24.65 5.13
N THR A 473 9.04 -25.62 5.26
CA THR A 473 8.89 -26.70 6.25
C THR A 473 9.59 -26.29 7.53
N THR A 474 8.86 -26.33 8.64
CA THR A 474 9.36 -26.05 9.99
C THR A 474 9.38 -27.31 10.86
N ASP A 475 9.79 -27.18 12.11
CA ASP A 475 9.73 -28.25 13.11
C ASP A 475 8.32 -28.62 13.56
N VAL A 476 7.34 -27.72 13.41
CA VAL A 476 5.96 -27.92 13.89
C VAL A 476 4.93 -28.05 12.76
N GLY A 477 5.32 -27.82 11.50
CA GLY A 477 4.41 -27.92 10.36
C GLY A 477 4.99 -27.29 9.09
N THR A 478 4.21 -27.32 8.01
CA THR A 478 4.55 -26.71 6.73
C THR A 478 3.65 -25.51 6.48
N LEU A 479 4.24 -24.43 5.98
CA LEU A 479 3.56 -23.21 5.57
C LEU A 479 3.79 -22.99 4.07
N GLU A 480 2.78 -22.49 3.38
CA GLU A 480 2.91 -22.02 2.00
C GLU A 480 2.85 -20.49 2.00
N LEU A 481 3.87 -19.87 1.42
CA LEU A 481 3.89 -18.44 1.15
C LEU A 481 3.65 -18.23 -0.35
N GLU A 482 2.65 -17.41 -0.67
CA GLU A 482 2.24 -17.18 -2.05
C GLU A 482 2.67 -15.81 -2.55
N LYS A 483 3.15 -15.77 -3.79
CA LYS A 483 3.42 -14.54 -4.55
C LYS A 483 4.14 -13.46 -3.74
N ASP A 484 3.58 -12.25 -3.63
CA ASP A 484 4.24 -11.12 -2.97
C ASP A 484 4.39 -11.30 -1.44
N GLU A 485 3.61 -12.16 -0.80
CA GLU A 485 3.75 -12.50 0.63
C GLU A 485 5.09 -13.16 0.96
N ILE A 486 5.75 -13.78 -0.04
CA ILE A 486 7.10 -14.34 0.10
C ILE A 486 8.09 -13.27 0.57
N LEU A 487 7.97 -12.05 0.06
CA LEU A 487 8.84 -10.92 0.41
C LEU A 487 8.57 -10.36 1.82
N GLN A 488 7.53 -10.85 2.49
CA GLN A 488 7.25 -10.56 3.91
C GLN A 488 7.66 -11.71 4.81
N GLY A 489 7.74 -12.94 4.30
CA GLY A 489 8.30 -14.06 5.05
C GLY A 489 9.80 -13.95 5.27
N PHE A 490 10.52 -13.25 4.38
CA PHE A 490 12.00 -13.17 4.37
C PHE A 490 12.50 -11.79 3.93
N TYR A 491 13.61 -11.32 4.53
CA TYR A 491 14.23 -10.02 4.17
C TYR A 491 15.19 -10.10 2.97
N ALA A 492 15.83 -11.24 2.73
CA ALA A 492 16.86 -11.39 1.70
C ALA A 492 16.37 -11.22 0.25
N PRO A 493 15.26 -11.84 -0.20
CA PRO A 493 14.85 -11.71 -1.59
C PRO A 493 14.39 -10.28 -1.91
N LEU A 494 14.96 -9.68 -2.97
CA LEU A 494 14.65 -8.32 -3.42
C LEU A 494 13.45 -8.25 -4.39
N SER A 495 13.10 -9.40 -4.98
CA SER A 495 11.93 -9.61 -5.83
C SER A 495 11.50 -11.09 -5.74
N THR A 496 10.38 -11.47 -6.34
CA THR A 496 9.96 -12.89 -6.43
C THR A 496 10.61 -13.65 -7.60
N LEU A 497 11.55 -13.05 -8.33
CA LEU A 497 12.29 -13.69 -9.43
C LEU A 497 13.63 -14.22 -8.90
N PHE A 498 13.58 -15.37 -8.23
CA PHE A 498 14.77 -16.03 -7.69
C PHE A 498 14.67 -17.56 -7.69
N TYR A 499 15.81 -18.22 -7.54
CA TYR A 499 15.93 -19.61 -7.15
C TYR A 499 16.69 -19.71 -5.81
N LEU A 500 16.62 -20.89 -5.18
CA LEU A 500 17.25 -21.15 -3.89
C LEU A 500 18.54 -21.97 -4.04
N GLU A 501 19.54 -21.64 -3.23
CA GLU A 501 20.70 -22.49 -2.96
C GLU A 501 20.80 -22.72 -1.45
N PRO A 502 20.69 -23.97 -0.95
CA PRO A 502 20.94 -24.24 0.46
C PRO A 502 22.41 -23.99 0.80
N ILE A 503 22.65 -23.39 1.96
CA ILE A 503 23.99 -23.17 2.52
C ILE A 503 24.16 -24.14 3.68
N TYR A 504 25.10 -25.08 3.52
CA TYR A 504 25.46 -26.04 4.57
C TYR A 504 26.76 -25.63 5.26
N GLY A 505 26.87 -25.96 6.53
CA GLY A 505 28.09 -25.77 7.31
C GLY A 505 29.25 -26.63 6.81
N ALA A 506 30.42 -26.47 7.43
CA ALA A 506 31.64 -27.17 7.03
C ALA A 506 31.49 -28.70 7.00
N ASP A 507 30.58 -29.26 7.82
CA ASP A 507 30.29 -30.70 7.87
C ASP A 507 29.36 -31.20 6.75
N GLN A 508 28.86 -30.31 5.89
CA GLN A 508 27.91 -30.57 4.80
C GLN A 508 26.59 -31.24 5.25
N LYS A 509 26.29 -31.24 6.55
CA LYS A 509 25.11 -31.90 7.12
C LYS A 509 24.14 -30.89 7.72
N LYS A 510 24.67 -29.84 8.35
CA LYS A 510 23.85 -28.82 9.01
C LYS A 510 23.47 -27.72 8.03
N LEU A 511 22.18 -27.54 7.81
CA LEU A 511 21.65 -26.38 7.08
C LEU A 511 21.89 -25.11 7.92
N GLU A 512 22.67 -24.17 7.39
CA GLU A 512 23.01 -22.91 8.04
C GLU A 512 22.23 -21.72 7.47
N GLY A 513 21.79 -21.80 6.22
CA GLY A 513 21.05 -20.74 5.56
C GLY A 513 20.61 -21.08 4.15
N TYR A 514 20.13 -20.06 3.44
CA TYR A 514 19.84 -20.11 2.01
C TYR A 514 20.43 -18.87 1.33
N ALA A 515 20.92 -19.06 0.10
CA ALA A 515 21.09 -17.97 -0.85
C ALA A 515 19.86 -17.88 -1.75
N PHE A 516 19.30 -16.68 -1.85
CA PHE A 516 18.31 -16.30 -2.83
C PHE A 516 19.08 -15.71 -4.01
N VAL A 517 19.06 -16.39 -5.16
CA VAL A 517 19.78 -15.95 -6.36
C VAL A 517 18.75 -15.54 -7.41
N GLY A 518 18.78 -14.29 -7.82
CA GLY A 518 17.69 -13.73 -8.60
C GLY A 518 18.04 -12.41 -9.28
N GLY A 519 16.99 -11.70 -9.67
CA GLY A 519 17.12 -10.41 -10.35
C GLY A 519 15.94 -9.49 -10.12
N GLY A 520 16.17 -8.20 -10.37
CA GLY A 520 15.17 -7.16 -10.25
C GLY A 520 14.94 -6.67 -8.82
N PHE A 521 14.29 -5.51 -8.71
CA PHE A 521 13.90 -4.87 -7.47
C PHE A 521 12.51 -4.24 -7.62
N GLY A 522 11.57 -4.69 -6.78
CA GLY A 522 10.16 -4.35 -6.86
C GLY A 522 9.29 -5.50 -7.36
N HIS A 523 8.02 -5.20 -7.67
CA HIS A 523 7.03 -6.22 -8.04
C HIS A 523 7.23 -6.77 -9.47
N GLY A 524 7.85 -6.01 -10.38
CA GLY A 524 8.14 -6.47 -11.74
C GLY A 524 6.96 -6.38 -12.72
N VAL A 525 5.77 -5.97 -12.27
CA VAL A 525 4.56 -5.80 -13.12
C VAL A 525 4.53 -4.42 -13.75
N GLY A 526 4.27 -4.32 -15.06
CA GLY A 526 4.16 -3.04 -15.77
C GLY A 526 5.52 -2.42 -16.13
N PHE A 527 5.68 -1.13 -15.85
CA PHE A 527 6.80 -0.30 -16.34
C PHE A 527 8.07 -0.45 -15.51
N SER A 528 9.17 -0.83 -16.17
CA SER A 528 10.51 -0.72 -15.57
C SER A 528 11.08 0.69 -15.77
N GLN A 529 11.40 1.36 -14.65
CA GLN A 529 12.06 2.67 -14.66
C GLN A 529 13.44 2.59 -15.32
N LEU A 530 14.33 1.71 -14.85
CA LEU A 530 15.69 1.62 -15.44
C LEU A 530 15.68 1.03 -16.85
N GLY A 531 14.77 0.10 -17.14
CA GLY A 531 14.62 -0.45 -18.49
C GLY A 531 14.23 0.63 -19.49
N SER A 532 13.26 1.48 -19.11
CA SER A 532 12.82 2.60 -19.95
C SER A 532 13.92 3.63 -20.22
N HIS A 533 14.87 3.83 -19.30
CA HIS A 533 16.01 4.74 -19.52
C HIS A 533 16.85 4.27 -20.70
N LYS A 534 17.13 2.96 -20.79
CA LYS A 534 17.90 2.41 -21.90
C LYS A 534 17.12 2.53 -23.21
N LEU A 535 15.82 2.21 -23.21
CA LEU A 535 14.97 2.32 -24.40
C LEU A 535 14.92 3.77 -24.92
N ALA A 536 14.73 4.74 -24.02
CA ALA A 536 14.75 6.16 -24.39
C ALA A 536 16.13 6.62 -24.91
N LYS A 537 17.23 6.14 -24.32
CA LYS A 537 18.60 6.39 -24.83
C LYS A 537 18.85 5.76 -26.21
N LEU A 538 18.11 4.72 -26.57
CA LEU A 538 18.09 4.13 -27.92
C LEU A 538 17.17 4.88 -28.89
N GLY A 539 16.59 6.02 -28.48
CA GLY A 539 15.72 6.85 -29.31
C GLY A 539 14.27 6.40 -29.38
N TRP A 540 13.81 5.53 -28.47
CA TRP A 540 12.40 5.16 -28.41
C TRP A 540 11.57 6.34 -27.88
N THR A 541 10.47 6.64 -28.57
CA THR A 541 9.49 7.65 -28.17
C THR A 541 8.69 7.19 -26.94
N THR A 542 8.11 8.12 -26.20
CA THR A 542 7.23 7.89 -25.06
C THR A 542 6.11 6.87 -25.34
N ASP A 543 5.37 7.04 -26.45
CA ASP A 543 4.31 6.11 -26.88
C ASP A 543 4.83 4.68 -27.09
N ARG A 544 5.94 4.54 -27.82
CA ARG A 544 6.59 3.24 -28.05
C ARG A 544 7.03 2.57 -26.75
N ILE A 545 7.57 3.32 -25.79
CA ILE A 545 7.98 2.79 -24.48
C ILE A 545 6.76 2.32 -23.70
N LEU A 546 5.69 3.13 -23.65
CA LEU A 546 4.46 2.75 -22.94
C LEU A 546 3.79 1.53 -23.55
N LYS A 547 3.68 1.45 -24.89
CA LYS A 547 3.15 0.26 -25.58
C LYS A 547 4.00 -0.99 -25.41
N PHE A 548 5.31 -0.83 -25.17
CA PHE A 548 6.19 -1.96 -24.86
C PHE A 548 5.90 -2.56 -23.49
N TYR A 549 5.74 -1.74 -22.45
CA TYR A 549 5.45 -2.22 -21.08
C TYR A 549 3.96 -2.51 -20.83
N TYR A 550 3.06 -1.84 -21.57
CA TYR A 550 1.61 -1.98 -21.48
C TYR A 550 1.01 -2.27 -22.86
N PRO A 551 1.15 -3.49 -23.39
CA PRO A 551 0.65 -3.82 -24.72
C PRO A 551 -0.85 -3.59 -24.85
N GLY A 552 -1.27 -3.03 -25.98
CA GLY A 552 -2.68 -2.75 -26.30
C GLY A 552 -3.27 -1.50 -25.65
N THR A 553 -2.46 -0.71 -24.95
CA THR A 553 -2.90 0.55 -24.34
C THR A 553 -2.76 1.74 -25.29
N GLU A 554 -3.49 2.81 -24.97
CA GLU A 554 -3.47 4.08 -25.69
C GLU A 554 -3.27 5.26 -24.74
N ILE A 555 -2.44 6.21 -25.16
CA ILE A 555 -2.35 7.52 -24.51
C ILE A 555 -3.56 8.34 -24.97
N GLN A 556 -4.40 8.75 -24.02
CA GLN A 556 -5.57 9.57 -24.29
C GLN A 556 -5.54 10.83 -23.42
N PRO A 557 -6.07 11.97 -23.92
CA PRO A 557 -6.30 13.12 -23.07
C PRO A 557 -7.38 12.78 -22.04
N LEU A 558 -7.14 13.18 -20.79
CA LEU A 558 -8.11 13.09 -19.72
C LEU A 558 -9.37 13.83 -20.15
N SER A 559 -10.51 13.15 -20.07
CA SER A 559 -11.80 13.66 -20.55
C SER A 559 -12.93 13.07 -19.72
N SER A 560 -14.10 13.72 -19.73
CA SER A 560 -15.29 13.22 -19.03
C SER A 560 -15.82 11.88 -19.56
N THR A 561 -15.32 11.42 -20.71
CA THR A 561 -15.63 10.10 -21.27
C THR A 561 -14.77 8.98 -20.69
N ILE A 562 -13.67 9.31 -20.01
CA ILE A 562 -12.84 8.33 -19.30
C ILE A 562 -13.46 8.09 -17.93
N THR A 563 -13.75 6.82 -17.63
CA THR A 563 -14.35 6.45 -16.35
C THR A 563 -13.26 6.49 -15.27
N LEU A 564 -13.41 7.43 -14.33
CA LEU A 564 -12.64 7.44 -13.10
C LEU A 564 -13.25 6.41 -12.13
N THR A 565 -12.44 5.53 -11.57
CA THR A 565 -12.88 4.67 -10.47
C THR A 565 -12.90 5.45 -9.16
N GLY A 566 -14.04 5.46 -8.47
CA GLY A 566 -14.06 5.48 -7.00
C GLY A 566 -13.96 6.82 -6.26
N LYS A 567 -14.81 7.82 -6.55
CA LYS A 567 -15.21 8.78 -5.52
C LYS A 567 -16.61 8.43 -5.03
N ALA A 568 -16.70 7.68 -3.93
CA ALA A 568 -17.95 7.60 -3.20
C ALA A 568 -18.25 9.00 -2.66
N THR A 569 -19.23 9.69 -3.24
CA THR A 569 -19.73 10.96 -2.69
C THR A 569 -20.30 10.67 -1.30
N GLN A 570 -19.57 10.99 -0.23
CA GLN A 570 -20.17 11.03 1.09
C GLN A 570 -21.19 12.19 1.10
N PRO A 571 -22.48 11.94 1.44
CA PRO A 571 -23.37 13.03 1.78
C PRO A 571 -22.84 13.71 3.06
N PRO A 572 -23.04 15.03 3.23
CA PRO A 572 -22.64 15.72 4.46
C PRO A 572 -23.25 15.01 5.68
N PRO A 573 -22.56 15.00 6.84
CA PRO A 573 -23.09 14.39 8.04
C PRO A 573 -24.47 14.97 8.34
N SER A 574 -25.48 14.10 8.41
CA SER A 574 -26.82 14.50 8.83
C SER A 574 -26.70 15.10 10.23
N ARG A 575 -27.00 16.39 10.35
CA ARG A 575 -27.19 17.04 11.65
C ARG A 575 -28.23 16.22 12.42
N LYS A 576 -27.80 15.59 13.51
CA LYS A 576 -28.69 15.19 14.61
C LYS A 576 -28.30 16.00 15.83
#